data_AF-A0A2I8VQB2-F1
#
_entry.id   AF-A0A2I8VQB2-F1
#
_cell.length_a   1.000
_cell.length_b   1.000
_cell.length_c   1.000
_cell.angle_alpha   90.00
_cell.angle_beta   90.00
_cell.angle_gamma   90.00
#
_symmetry.space_group_name_H-M   'P 1'
#
loop_
_entity.id
_entity.type
_entity.pdbx_description
1 polymer ?
#
loop_
_entity_poly.entity_id
_entity_poly.type
_entity_poly.pdbx_seq_one_letter_code
_entity_poly.pdbx_strand_id
1 'polypeptide(L)'
;MSGQSPTFSLRITSHQSGAARSSSFETHPRGGRSRTVRRPLLTSGDGPTSGLPDQVSDVAFDTLSVRVAGSDVTAAEMVADDTADATGTPVGADAIPRIGRSPDSELLIQQSHSSYILGYNTRKQHLSNPRFRHTLARLIDGEYIADTVIDGYGQPAVGPLWGTEWYPAELEWAEDNPLAGFLGNDGELHTDRVRDAFREAGYRYDGSKLIGGRA
;
A
#
# COMPACT_ATOMS: atom_id res chain seq x y z
N MET A 1 -14.27 -13.97 34.22
CA MET A 1 -12.86 -13.72 33.86
C MET A 1 -12.75 -13.99 32.37
N SER A 2 -12.81 -12.93 31.55
CA SER A 2 -12.67 -13.04 30.10
C SER A 2 -11.19 -13.15 29.76
N GLY A 3 -10.80 -14.25 29.11
CA GLY A 3 -9.48 -14.38 28.49
C GLY A 3 -9.47 -13.65 27.15
N GLN A 4 -8.67 -12.60 27.04
CA GLN A 4 -8.29 -12.01 25.77
C GLN A 4 -7.29 -12.96 25.10
N SER A 5 -7.66 -13.56 23.97
CA SER A 5 -6.71 -14.22 23.09
C SER A 5 -5.80 -13.14 22.48
N PRO A 6 -4.46 -13.30 22.49
CA PRO A 6 -3.57 -12.35 21.85
C PRO A 6 -3.65 -12.49 20.33
N THR A 7 -4.04 -11.41 19.65
CA THR A 7 -3.95 -11.28 18.19
C THR A 7 -2.50 -10.99 17.81
N PHE A 8 -1.83 -11.95 17.16
CA PHE A 8 -0.50 -11.76 16.59
C PHE A 8 -0.60 -11.34 15.12
N SER A 9 -0.18 -10.12 14.79
CA SER A 9 -0.04 -9.66 13.40
C SER A 9 1.40 -9.91 12.94
N LEU A 10 1.58 -10.87 12.02
CA LEU A 10 2.87 -11.17 11.39
C LEU A 10 3.14 -10.14 10.27
N ARG A 11 4.06 -9.20 10.51
CA ARG A 11 4.51 -8.23 9.50
C ARG A 11 5.71 -8.80 8.73
N ILE A 12 5.48 -9.29 7.51
CA ILE A 12 6.57 -9.71 6.62
C ILE A 12 7.01 -8.52 5.76
N THR A 13 8.07 -7.83 6.16
CA THR A 13 8.68 -6.77 5.34
C THR A 13 9.65 -7.39 4.35
N SER A 14 9.29 -7.47 3.06
CA SER A 14 10.23 -7.95 2.03
C SER A 14 11.21 -6.84 1.62
N HIS A 15 12.41 -6.84 2.20
CA HIS A 15 13.55 -6.12 1.64
C HIS A 15 14.30 -7.06 0.68
N GLN A 16 14.22 -6.80 -0.63
CA GLN A 16 15.17 -7.41 -1.55
C GLN A 16 16.53 -6.71 -1.40
N SER A 17 17.45 -7.36 -0.69
CA SER A 17 18.88 -7.08 -0.77
C SER A 17 19.60 -8.37 -1.15
N GLY A 18 20.34 -8.32 -2.25
CA GLY A 18 21.01 -9.47 -2.83
C GLY A 18 22.17 -9.94 -1.96
N ALA A 19 22.09 -11.18 -1.48
CA ALA A 19 23.24 -12.04 -1.19
C ALA A 19 22.78 -13.50 -1.27
N ALA A 20 23.45 -14.27 -2.12
CA ALA A 20 23.12 -15.65 -2.41
C ALA A 20 23.17 -16.53 -1.15
N ARG A 21 22.04 -17.15 -0.80
CA ARG A 21 21.98 -18.37 0.00
C ARG A 21 21.15 -19.39 -0.76
N SER A 22 21.75 -20.57 -0.96
CA SER A 22 21.20 -21.74 -1.65
C SER A 22 19.70 -21.89 -1.37
N SER A 23 18.90 -21.67 -2.42
CA SER A 23 17.45 -21.81 -2.39
C SER A 23 17.07 -22.71 -3.56
N SER A 24 16.55 -23.90 -3.26
CA SER A 24 16.04 -24.81 -4.28
C SER A 24 14.66 -24.31 -4.73
N PHE A 25 14.58 -23.87 -5.98
CA PHE A 25 13.31 -23.53 -6.62
C PHE A 25 12.75 -24.79 -7.28
N GLU A 26 11.55 -25.20 -6.88
CA GLU A 26 10.82 -26.25 -7.59
C GLU A 26 9.70 -25.61 -8.41
N THR A 27 9.71 -25.84 -9.72
CA THR A 27 8.74 -25.26 -10.65
C THR A 27 7.59 -26.25 -10.81
N HIS A 28 6.38 -25.90 -10.34
CA HIS A 28 5.18 -26.71 -10.59
C HIS A 28 4.53 -26.32 -11.93
N PRO A 29 3.91 -27.27 -12.67
CA PRO A 29 3.43 -27.08 -14.05
C PRO A 29 2.20 -26.15 -14.19
N ARG A 30 1.81 -25.43 -13.13
CA ARG A 30 0.81 -24.35 -13.18
C ARG A 30 1.37 -23.07 -12.56
N GLY A 31 2.29 -22.42 -13.28
CA GLY A 31 2.57 -20.98 -13.25
C GLY A 31 3.00 -20.27 -11.95
N GLY A 32 2.93 -20.89 -10.77
CA GLY A 32 3.25 -20.26 -9.48
C GLY A 32 4.64 -20.62 -8.99
N ARG A 33 5.41 -19.62 -8.56
CA ARG A 33 6.64 -19.84 -7.78
C ARG A 33 6.25 -20.06 -6.32
N SER A 34 6.53 -21.25 -5.80
CA SER A 34 6.33 -21.59 -4.38
C SER A 34 7.69 -21.62 -3.67
N ARG A 35 7.75 -21.07 -2.45
CA ARG A 35 8.89 -21.25 -1.55
C ARG A 35 8.42 -21.93 -0.28
N THR A 36 8.91 -23.14 -0.05
CA THR A 36 8.65 -23.89 1.17
C THR A 36 9.87 -23.83 2.07
N VAL A 37 9.71 -23.31 3.29
CA VAL A 37 10.74 -23.40 4.33
C VAL A 37 10.29 -24.51 5.30
N ARG A 38 10.84 -25.71 5.13
CA ARG A 38 10.60 -26.83 6.06
C ARG A 38 11.60 -26.76 7.22
N ARG A 39 11.13 -27.04 8.45
CA ARG A 39 12.02 -27.52 9.50
C ARG A 39 12.68 -28.82 9.02
N PRO A 40 14.01 -28.97 9.07
CA PRO A 40 14.62 -30.28 8.84
C PRO A 40 14.14 -31.19 9.98
N LEU A 41 13.57 -32.34 9.63
CA LEU A 41 13.34 -33.41 10.60
C LEU A 41 14.72 -34.00 10.93
N LEU A 42 15.34 -33.57 12.02
CA LEU A 42 16.63 -34.11 12.48
C LEU A 42 16.52 -34.61 13.91
N THR A 43 17.07 -35.81 14.06
CA THR A 43 17.09 -36.66 15.24
C THR A 43 17.80 -35.97 16.40
N SER A 44 17.36 -36.25 17.62
CA SER A 44 17.91 -35.75 18.89
C SER A 44 19.44 -35.61 18.92
N GLY A 45 19.92 -34.39 19.14
CA GLY A 45 21.33 -34.03 19.36
C GLY A 45 21.58 -32.57 18.97
N ASP A 46 21.77 -31.70 19.97
CA ASP A 46 22.09 -30.25 19.88
C ASP A 46 21.39 -29.47 18.74
N GLY A 47 20.19 -28.97 19.05
CA GLY A 47 19.21 -28.50 18.06
C GLY A 47 19.48 -27.13 17.39
N PRO A 48 18.77 -26.86 16.27
CA PRO A 48 19.00 -25.74 15.34
C PRO A 48 18.54 -24.35 15.84
N THR A 49 18.24 -24.20 17.13
CA THR A 49 17.86 -22.92 17.75
C THR A 49 19.05 -22.15 18.29
N SER A 50 20.25 -22.74 18.31
CA SER A 50 21.48 -22.09 18.71
C SER A 50 21.88 -20.99 17.72
N GLY A 51 21.24 -19.82 17.83
CA GLY A 51 21.53 -18.64 17.02
C GLY A 51 20.30 -17.84 16.58
N LEU A 52 19.08 -18.32 16.81
CA LEU A 52 17.88 -17.50 16.63
C LEU A 52 17.56 -16.77 17.95
N PRO A 53 17.18 -15.48 17.91
CA PRO A 53 16.73 -14.78 19.11
C PRO A 53 15.59 -15.54 19.78
N ASP A 54 15.49 -15.49 21.12
CA ASP A 54 14.44 -16.15 21.91
C ASP A 54 13.01 -15.77 21.47
N GLN A 55 12.84 -14.66 20.75
CA GLN A 55 11.56 -14.24 20.18
C GLN A 55 11.09 -15.11 19.00
N VAL A 56 11.95 -15.98 18.44
CA VAL A 56 11.67 -16.84 17.27
C VAL A 56 11.54 -18.32 17.67
N SER A 57 11.82 -18.66 18.93
CA SER A 57 11.79 -20.05 19.41
C SER A 57 10.40 -20.54 19.84
N ASP A 58 9.41 -19.65 19.94
CA ASP A 58 8.05 -19.96 20.45
C ASP A 58 6.94 -19.84 19.38
N VAL A 59 7.27 -20.25 18.15
CA VAL A 59 6.34 -20.16 17.02
C VAL A 59 5.48 -21.42 16.93
N ALA A 60 4.16 -21.26 16.89
CA ALA A 60 3.17 -22.34 17.00
C ALA A 60 3.03 -23.27 15.77
N PHE A 61 3.92 -23.16 14.76
CA PHE A 61 3.84 -23.94 13.53
C PHE A 61 5.19 -24.60 13.16
N ASP A 62 5.11 -25.78 12.56
CA ASP A 62 6.29 -26.56 12.16
C ASP A 62 6.81 -26.21 10.76
N THR A 63 5.99 -25.58 9.91
CA THR A 63 6.37 -25.23 8.53
C THR A 63 5.63 -23.97 8.08
N LEU A 64 6.36 -23.09 7.41
CA LEU A 64 5.80 -21.92 6.74
C LEU A 64 5.98 -22.08 5.23
N SER A 65 4.85 -22.09 4.50
CA SER A 65 4.84 -22.05 3.03
C SER A 65 4.44 -20.66 2.56
N VAL A 66 5.26 -20.04 1.72
CA VAL A 66 4.96 -18.75 1.13
C VAL A 66 4.75 -18.94 -0.37
N ARG A 67 3.56 -18.56 -0.83
CA ARG A 67 3.17 -18.60 -2.25
C ARG A 67 2.90 -17.19 -2.75
N VAL A 68 3.30 -16.92 -3.97
CA VAL A 68 3.02 -15.63 -4.63
C VAL A 68 1.77 -15.80 -5.47
N ALA A 69 0.69 -15.11 -5.09
CA ALA A 69 -0.51 -14.99 -5.91
C ALA A 69 -0.30 -13.94 -7.01
N GLY A 70 -0.98 -14.12 -8.15
CA GLY A 70 -0.91 -13.17 -9.26
C GLY A 70 -1.73 -11.89 -9.04
N SER A 71 -2.65 -11.91 -8.09
CA SER A 71 -3.47 -10.78 -7.67
C SER A 71 -3.92 -10.97 -6.20
N ASP A 72 -4.39 -9.90 -5.59
CA ASP A 72 -5.04 -9.91 -4.27
C ASP A 72 -6.35 -10.72 -4.27
N VAL A 73 -7.14 -10.64 -5.34
CA VAL A 73 -8.34 -11.47 -5.54
C VAL A 73 -7.98 -12.96 -5.52
N THR A 74 -6.95 -13.36 -6.26
CA THR A 74 -6.47 -14.75 -6.23
C THR A 74 -5.96 -15.15 -4.85
N ALA A 75 -5.29 -14.24 -4.13
CA ALA A 75 -4.83 -14.52 -2.78
C ALA A 75 -6.00 -14.75 -1.82
N ALA A 76 -7.07 -13.95 -1.92
CA ALA A 76 -8.29 -14.10 -1.13
C ALA A 76 -9.04 -15.41 -1.49
N GLU A 77 -9.13 -15.76 -2.77
CA GLU A 77 -9.70 -17.04 -3.21
C GLU A 77 -8.93 -18.24 -2.66
N MET A 78 -7.59 -18.17 -2.62
CA MET A 78 -6.78 -19.24 -2.03
C MET A 78 -7.09 -19.46 -0.54
N VAL A 79 -7.41 -18.40 0.20
CA VAL A 79 -7.84 -18.50 1.61
C VAL A 79 -9.25 -19.06 1.72
N ALA A 80 -10.18 -18.57 0.88
CA ALA A 80 -11.57 -19.06 0.87
C ALA A 80 -11.68 -20.55 0.49
N ASP A 81 -10.78 -21.04 -0.37
CA ASP A 81 -10.72 -22.44 -0.80
C ASP A 81 -9.90 -23.33 0.15
N ASP A 82 -9.49 -22.83 1.32
CA ASP A 82 -8.66 -23.55 2.31
C ASP A 82 -7.31 -24.04 1.73
N THR A 83 -6.80 -23.35 0.71
CA THR A 83 -5.49 -23.65 0.09
C THR A 83 -4.35 -22.76 0.61
N ALA A 84 -4.69 -21.76 1.43
CA ALA A 84 -3.78 -20.89 2.18
C ALA A 84 -4.46 -20.43 3.49
N ASP A 85 -3.69 -20.26 4.57
CA ASP A 85 -4.26 -19.88 5.87
C ASP A 85 -4.52 -18.36 6.00
N ALA A 86 -3.75 -17.53 5.29
CA ALA A 86 -3.85 -16.07 5.34
C ALA A 86 -3.16 -15.40 4.14
N THR A 87 -3.48 -14.13 3.91
CA THR A 87 -2.73 -13.27 2.98
C THR A 87 -1.56 -12.59 3.68
N GLY A 88 -0.37 -12.63 3.06
CA GLY A 88 0.83 -11.99 3.61
C GLY A 88 0.91 -10.48 3.39
N THR A 89 0.08 -9.93 2.51
CA THR A 89 -0.06 -8.49 2.24
C THR A 89 -1.54 -8.09 2.36
N PRO A 90 -1.84 -6.80 2.59
CA PRO A 90 -3.21 -6.30 2.51
C PRO A 90 -3.83 -6.63 1.15
N VAL A 91 -5.13 -6.87 1.16
CA VAL A 91 -5.94 -7.05 -0.06
C VAL A 91 -6.59 -5.73 -0.44
N GLY A 92 -6.81 -5.49 -1.74
CA GLY A 92 -7.56 -4.34 -2.23
C GLY A 92 -9.06 -4.46 -1.99
N ALA A 93 -9.76 -3.34 -2.13
CA ALA A 93 -11.20 -3.25 -1.89
C ALA A 93 -12.02 -4.22 -2.76
N ASP A 94 -11.60 -4.44 -4.01
CA ASP A 94 -12.22 -5.39 -4.95
C ASP A 94 -12.30 -6.84 -4.44
N ALA A 95 -11.41 -7.23 -3.52
CA ALA A 95 -11.40 -8.57 -2.92
C ALA A 95 -12.39 -8.70 -1.75
N ILE A 96 -12.77 -7.60 -1.10
CA ILE A 96 -13.55 -7.60 0.15
C ILE A 96 -14.94 -8.25 -0.02
N PRO A 97 -15.73 -7.94 -1.07
CA PRO A 97 -17.01 -8.61 -1.28
C PRO A 97 -16.91 -10.13 -1.43
N ARG A 98 -15.75 -10.65 -1.87
CA ARG A 98 -15.54 -12.11 -1.95
C ARG A 98 -15.27 -12.71 -0.57
N ILE A 99 -14.43 -12.05 0.23
CA ILE A 99 -14.14 -12.47 1.61
C ILE A 99 -15.42 -12.51 2.43
N GLY A 100 -16.27 -11.48 2.33
CA GLY A 100 -17.55 -11.43 3.05
C GLY A 100 -18.57 -12.49 2.64
N ARG A 101 -18.36 -13.22 1.53
CA ARG A 101 -19.22 -14.33 1.09
C ARG A 101 -18.68 -15.70 1.53
N SER A 102 -17.46 -15.75 2.07
CA SER A 102 -16.85 -16.98 2.59
C SER A 102 -17.15 -17.09 4.09
N PRO A 103 -17.94 -18.09 4.53
CA PRO A 103 -18.32 -18.21 5.94
C PRO A 103 -17.14 -18.54 6.85
N ASP A 104 -16.07 -19.12 6.30
CA ASP A 104 -14.89 -19.57 7.04
C ASP A 104 -13.71 -18.59 6.93
N SER A 105 -13.94 -17.38 6.39
CA SER A 105 -12.91 -16.35 6.24
C SER A 105 -13.24 -15.11 7.06
N GLU A 106 -12.22 -14.54 7.69
CA GLU A 106 -12.31 -13.29 8.43
C GLU A 106 -11.49 -12.19 7.75
N LEU A 107 -12.05 -10.98 7.64
CA LEU A 107 -11.32 -9.80 7.20
C LEU A 107 -10.79 -9.03 8.41
N LEU A 108 -9.47 -8.97 8.54
CA LEU A 108 -8.81 -8.13 9.54
C LEU A 108 -8.56 -6.73 8.97
N ILE A 109 -9.16 -5.72 9.58
CA ILE A 109 -8.98 -4.31 9.21
C ILE A 109 -8.07 -3.63 10.25
N GLN A 110 -6.96 -3.09 9.79
CA GLN A 110 -6.03 -2.30 10.60
C GLN A 110 -5.65 -1.04 9.83
N GLN A 111 -5.39 0.05 10.54
CA GLN A 111 -4.84 1.25 9.94
C GLN A 111 -3.46 0.93 9.36
N SER A 112 -3.31 1.11 8.05
CA SER A 112 -2.03 0.91 7.39
C SER A 112 -1.12 2.11 7.64
N HIS A 113 0.15 1.84 7.94
CA HIS A 113 1.21 2.85 7.94
C HIS A 113 1.82 3.05 6.54
N SER A 114 1.29 2.39 5.51
CA SER A 114 1.71 2.58 4.13
C SER A 114 0.93 3.73 3.49
N SER A 115 1.65 4.61 2.80
CA SER A 115 1.06 5.76 2.09
C SER A 115 1.25 5.61 0.58
N TYR A 116 0.25 6.03 -0.18
CA TYR A 116 0.40 6.27 -1.63
C TYR A 116 0.93 7.69 -1.84
N ILE A 117 2.04 7.83 -2.58
CA ILE A 117 2.70 9.12 -2.79
C ILE A 117 2.87 9.37 -4.28
N LEU A 118 2.36 10.51 -4.76
CA LEU A 118 2.70 11.01 -6.09
C LEU A 118 4.02 11.80 -6.04
N GLY A 119 5.09 11.17 -6.52
CA GLY A 119 6.41 11.81 -6.67
C GLY A 119 6.56 12.51 -8.02
N TYR A 120 7.06 13.75 -8.01
CA TYR A 120 7.42 14.47 -9.22
C TYR A 120 8.91 14.32 -9.54
N ASN A 121 9.26 14.00 -10.79
CA ASN A 121 10.64 14.04 -11.23
C ASN A 121 11.10 15.49 -11.49
N THR A 122 11.68 16.11 -10.47
CA THR A 122 12.13 17.52 -10.49
C THR A 122 13.30 17.79 -11.44
N ARG A 123 13.89 16.76 -12.07
CA ARG A 123 14.91 16.91 -13.12
C ARG A 123 14.31 17.20 -14.50
N LYS A 124 13.00 17.03 -14.66
CA LYS A 124 12.29 17.34 -15.92
C LYS A 124 11.85 18.81 -15.93
N GLN A 125 11.91 19.40 -17.13
CA GLN A 125 11.45 20.77 -17.36
C GLN A 125 10.00 20.92 -16.88
N HIS A 126 9.69 22.10 -16.31
CA HIS A 126 8.44 22.46 -15.62
C HIS A 126 8.23 21.78 -14.26
N LEU A 127 8.55 20.49 -14.11
CA LEU A 127 8.48 19.81 -12.81
C LEU A 127 9.56 20.27 -11.82
N SER A 128 10.62 20.93 -12.26
CA SER A 128 11.56 21.63 -11.37
C SER A 128 10.92 22.83 -10.66
N ASN A 129 9.92 23.48 -11.26
CA ASN A 129 9.26 24.65 -10.71
C ASN A 129 8.23 24.25 -9.63
N PRO A 130 8.37 24.69 -8.37
CA PRO A 130 7.46 24.34 -7.29
C PRO A 130 6.03 24.86 -7.51
N ARG A 131 5.83 26.02 -8.15
CA ARG A 131 4.48 26.56 -8.44
C ARG A 131 3.72 25.65 -9.41
N PHE A 132 4.43 25.08 -10.38
CA PHE A 132 3.84 24.12 -11.32
C PHE A 132 3.45 22.83 -10.62
N ARG A 133 4.34 22.26 -9.79
CA ARG A 133 4.03 21.05 -9.00
C ARG A 133 2.88 21.28 -8.02
N HIS A 134 2.84 22.45 -7.40
CA HIS A 134 1.75 22.83 -6.51
C HIS A 134 0.42 22.93 -7.27
N THR A 135 0.42 23.53 -8.47
CA THR A 135 -0.78 23.58 -9.32
C THR A 135 -1.21 22.18 -9.76
N LEU A 136 -0.27 21.28 -10.08
CA LEU A 136 -0.57 19.87 -10.38
C LEU A 136 -1.19 19.13 -9.19
N ALA A 137 -0.68 19.37 -7.97
CA ALA A 137 -1.22 18.74 -6.76
C ALA A 137 -2.70 19.11 -6.54
N ARG A 138 -3.08 20.35 -6.89
CA ARG A 138 -4.46 20.84 -6.82
C ARG A 138 -5.40 20.24 -7.87
N LEU A 139 -4.90 19.41 -8.80
CA LEU A 139 -5.72 18.67 -9.76
C LEU A 139 -6.10 17.28 -9.25
N ILE A 140 -5.69 16.93 -8.03
CA ILE A 140 -5.91 15.62 -7.44
C ILE A 140 -6.94 15.79 -6.34
N ASP A 141 -8.10 15.17 -6.54
CA ASP A 141 -9.13 15.06 -5.53
C ASP A 141 -8.80 13.88 -4.62
N GLY A 142 -8.16 14.16 -3.48
CA GLY A 142 -7.77 13.14 -2.52
C GLY A 142 -8.97 12.47 -1.86
N GLU A 143 -10.07 13.21 -1.67
CA GLU A 143 -11.29 12.69 -1.05
C GLU A 143 -12.03 11.77 -2.02
N TYR A 144 -12.20 12.18 -3.28
CA TYR A 144 -12.79 11.32 -4.31
C TYR A 144 -11.97 10.05 -4.53
N ILE A 145 -10.64 10.13 -4.53
CA ILE A 145 -9.79 8.94 -4.60
C ILE A 145 -10.06 8.02 -3.42
N ALA A 146 -10.10 8.57 -2.20
CA ALA A 146 -10.32 7.80 -0.98
C ALA A 146 -11.70 7.11 -0.96
N ASP A 147 -12.74 7.83 -1.34
CA ASP A 147 -14.12 7.33 -1.28
C ASP A 147 -14.46 6.43 -2.47
N THR A 148 -14.15 6.87 -3.70
CA THR A 148 -14.62 6.22 -4.92
C THR A 148 -13.60 5.28 -5.57
N VAL A 149 -12.31 5.59 -5.53
CA VAL A 149 -11.29 4.77 -6.23
C VAL A 149 -10.79 3.62 -5.37
N ILE A 150 -10.74 3.80 -4.06
CA ILE A 150 -10.34 2.76 -3.10
C ILE A 150 -11.50 2.34 -2.18
N ASP A 151 -12.74 2.64 -2.59
CA ASP A 151 -14.00 2.24 -1.93
C ASP A 151 -14.06 2.57 -0.43
N GLY A 152 -13.53 3.73 -0.02
CA GLY A 152 -13.48 4.17 1.37
C GLY A 152 -12.40 3.49 2.22
N TYR A 153 -11.56 2.62 1.66
CA TYR A 153 -10.51 1.90 2.38
C TYR A 153 -9.17 2.64 2.47
N GLY A 154 -9.19 3.96 2.28
CA GLY A 154 -8.05 4.80 2.60
C GLY A 154 -8.46 6.18 3.05
N GLN A 155 -7.47 6.96 3.46
CA GLN A 155 -7.67 8.29 4.01
C GLN A 155 -6.81 9.28 3.25
N PRO A 156 -7.36 10.43 2.85
CA PRO A 156 -6.57 11.46 2.23
C PRO A 156 -5.57 12.02 3.24
N ALA A 157 -4.37 12.34 2.76
CA ALA A 157 -3.29 12.85 3.58
C ALA A 157 -2.45 13.86 2.80
N VAL A 158 -1.96 14.89 3.50
CA VAL A 158 -1.06 15.89 2.90
C VAL A 158 0.38 15.38 2.86
N GLY A 159 0.74 14.46 3.77
CA GLY A 159 2.09 13.95 3.90
C GLY A 159 2.20 12.54 4.50
N PRO A 160 3.38 11.92 4.41
CA PRO A 160 3.59 10.51 4.74
C PRO A 160 3.56 10.19 6.24
N LEU A 161 3.60 11.21 7.10
CA LEU A 161 3.57 11.05 8.56
C LEU A 161 2.16 11.15 9.12
N TRP A 162 1.14 11.21 8.27
CA TRP A 162 -0.25 11.34 8.70
C TRP A 162 -0.65 10.21 9.66
N GLY A 163 -1.36 10.56 10.73
CA GLY A 163 -1.74 9.62 11.79
C GLY A 163 -0.62 9.26 12.77
N THR A 164 0.53 9.93 12.72
CA THR A 164 1.62 9.79 13.71
C THR A 164 1.71 11.03 14.60
N GLU A 165 2.35 10.88 15.77
CA GLU A 165 2.60 12.00 16.70
C GLU A 165 3.49 13.11 16.13
N TRP A 166 4.21 12.84 15.03
CA TRP A 166 5.08 13.82 14.37
C TRP A 166 4.36 14.62 13.29
N TYR A 167 3.07 14.40 13.09
CA TYR A 167 2.31 15.10 12.06
C TYR A 167 1.95 16.52 12.53
N PRO A 168 2.28 17.58 11.77
CA PRO A 168 1.93 18.95 12.13
C PRO A 168 0.42 19.17 12.08
N ALA A 169 -0.13 19.75 13.15
CA ALA A 169 -1.57 20.02 13.26
C ALA A 169 -2.08 20.94 12.13
N GLU A 170 -1.24 21.87 11.65
CA GLU A 170 -1.60 22.79 10.56
C GLU A 170 -1.75 22.09 9.20
N LEU A 171 -1.27 20.85 9.07
CA LEU A 171 -1.40 20.02 7.87
C LEU A 171 -2.48 18.95 7.99
N GLU A 172 -3.25 18.95 9.09
CA GLU A 172 -4.38 18.03 9.25
C GLU A 172 -5.38 18.22 8.12
N TRP A 173 -5.80 17.09 7.56
CA TRP A 173 -6.84 17.08 6.57
C TRP A 173 -8.18 17.34 7.28
N ALA A 174 -8.82 18.45 6.94
CA ALA A 174 -10.14 18.81 7.45
C ALA A 174 -11.20 18.48 6.38
N GLU A 175 -11.86 19.49 5.83
CA GLU A 175 -12.79 19.32 4.70
C GLU A 175 -12.07 19.21 3.35
N ASP A 176 -10.89 19.82 3.20
CA ASP A 176 -10.07 19.76 1.98
C ASP A 176 -8.57 19.78 2.34
N ASN A 177 -7.70 19.54 1.36
CA ASN A 177 -6.27 19.66 1.49
C ASN A 177 -5.86 21.11 1.86
N PRO A 178 -5.31 21.35 3.06
CA PRO A 178 -4.96 22.71 3.51
C PRO A 178 -3.84 23.37 2.69
N LEU A 179 -3.04 22.58 1.97
CA LEU A 179 -1.97 23.09 1.11
C LEU A 179 -2.38 23.16 -0.35
N ALA A 180 -3.10 22.16 -0.85
CA ALA A 180 -3.34 21.97 -2.27
C ALA A 180 -4.82 21.69 -2.56
N GLY A 181 -5.70 22.57 -2.08
CA GLY A 181 -7.14 22.44 -2.28
C GLY A 181 -7.55 22.23 -3.73
N PHE A 182 -8.45 21.28 -3.92
CA PHE A 182 -8.81 20.73 -5.23
C PHE A 182 -9.48 21.81 -6.13
N LEU A 183 -9.09 21.84 -7.40
CA LEU A 183 -9.62 22.77 -8.41
C LEU A 183 -10.86 22.23 -9.11
N GLY A 184 -11.77 21.66 -8.32
CA GLY A 184 -12.93 20.94 -8.79
C GLY A 184 -13.91 20.62 -7.67
N ASN A 185 -14.81 19.69 -7.93
CA ASN A 185 -15.63 19.02 -6.93
C ASN A 185 -15.93 17.59 -7.40
N ASP A 186 -16.14 16.68 -6.45
CA ASP A 186 -16.62 15.32 -6.72
C ASP A 186 -15.82 14.60 -7.83
N GLY A 187 -14.49 14.74 -7.83
CA GLY A 187 -13.60 14.17 -8.85
C GLY A 187 -13.59 14.87 -10.21
N GLU A 188 -14.44 15.87 -10.43
CA GLU A 188 -14.53 16.65 -11.67
C GLU A 188 -13.78 17.99 -11.60
N LEU A 189 -12.93 18.25 -12.60
CA LEU A 189 -12.15 19.49 -12.67
C LEU A 189 -12.96 20.67 -13.18
N HIS A 190 -12.86 21.82 -12.50
CA HIS A 190 -13.31 23.10 -13.03
C HIS A 190 -12.27 23.69 -13.97
N THR A 191 -12.40 23.38 -15.26
CA THR A 191 -11.38 23.70 -16.28
C THR A 191 -10.98 25.18 -16.34
N ASP A 192 -11.90 26.12 -16.10
CA ASP A 192 -11.58 27.55 -16.06
C ASP A 192 -10.69 27.91 -14.86
N ARG A 193 -11.02 27.41 -13.66
CA ARG A 193 -10.19 27.61 -12.46
C ARG A 193 -8.80 26.98 -12.61
N VAL A 194 -8.73 25.81 -13.25
CA VAL A 194 -7.46 25.14 -13.56
C VAL A 194 -6.60 26.01 -14.48
N ARG A 195 -7.19 26.56 -15.56
CA ARG A 195 -6.48 27.43 -16.49
C ARG A 195 -5.98 28.70 -15.80
N ASP A 196 -6.78 29.31 -14.95
CA ASP A 196 -6.41 30.50 -14.19
C ASP A 196 -5.28 30.21 -13.20
N ALA A 197 -5.31 29.09 -12.48
CA ALA A 197 -4.23 28.68 -11.59
C ALA A 197 -2.90 28.49 -12.34
N PHE A 198 -2.93 27.88 -13.53
CA PHE A 198 -1.72 27.77 -14.36
C PHE A 198 -1.23 29.12 -14.88
N ARG A 199 -2.13 30.04 -15.24
CA ARG A 199 -1.77 31.42 -15.63
C ARG A 199 -1.13 32.18 -14.48
N GLU A 200 -1.69 32.08 -13.28
CA GLU A 200 -1.13 32.67 -12.05
C GLU A 200 0.24 32.07 -11.71
N ALA A 201 0.44 30.77 -11.99
CA ALA A 201 1.74 30.11 -11.89
C ALA A 201 2.73 30.54 -13.01
N GLY A 202 2.34 31.42 -13.93
CA GLY A 202 3.18 32.00 -14.98
C GLY A 202 3.14 31.27 -16.32
N TYR A 203 2.21 30.31 -16.50
CA TYR A 203 2.09 29.50 -17.71
C TYR A 203 1.08 30.07 -18.70
N ARG A 204 1.21 29.69 -19.97
CA ARG A 204 0.32 30.11 -21.05
C ARG A 204 -0.32 28.93 -21.77
N TYR A 205 -1.49 29.19 -22.31
CA TYR A 205 -2.22 28.27 -23.16
C TYR A 205 -2.20 28.74 -24.62
N ASP A 206 -2.11 27.77 -25.52
CA ASP A 206 -2.45 27.92 -26.93
C ASP A 206 -3.66 27.02 -27.20
N GLY A 207 -4.83 27.63 -27.34
CA GLY A 207 -6.11 26.92 -27.32
C GLY A 207 -6.30 26.13 -26.02
N SER A 208 -6.38 24.80 -26.14
CA SER A 208 -6.45 23.87 -25.00
C SER A 208 -5.09 23.38 -24.50
N LYS A 209 -4.01 23.65 -25.24
CA LYS A 209 -2.69 23.13 -24.93
C LYS A 209 -1.93 24.06 -24.00
N LEU A 210 -1.43 23.52 -22.90
CA LEU A 210 -0.48 24.21 -22.02
C LEU A 210 0.91 24.19 -22.70
N ILE A 211 1.46 25.36 -23.01
CA ILE A 211 2.69 25.49 -23.82
C ILE A 211 3.90 26.01 -23.04
N GLY A 212 3.74 26.27 -21.74
CA GLY A 212 4.84 26.63 -20.83
C GLY A 212 4.74 28.06 -20.28
N GLY A 213 5.54 28.33 -19.25
CA GLY A 213 5.64 29.60 -18.54
C GLY A 213 7.09 30.05 -18.38
N ARG A 214 7.31 31.34 -18.06
CA ARG A 214 8.65 31.81 -17.68
C ARG A 214 9.06 31.07 -16.40
N ALA A 215 10.16 30.32 -16.47
CA ALA A 215 10.74 29.63 -15.31
C ALA A 215 11.21 30.65 -14.26
#